data_AF-A0A964V854-F1
#
_entry.id   AF-A0A964V854-F1
#
_cell.length_a   1.000
_cell.length_b   1.000
_cell.length_c   1.000
_cell.angle_alpha   90.00
_cell.angle_beta   90.00
_cell.angle_gamma   90.00
#
_symmetry.space_group_name_H-M   'P 1'
#
loop_
_entity.id
_entity.type
_entity.pdbx_description
1 polymer ?
#
loop_
_entity_poly.entity_id
_entity_poly.type
_entity_poly.pdbx_seq_one_letter_code
_entity_poly.pdbx_strand_id
1 'polypeptide(L)'
;PKRSASITGQVVRARGTVSAVLSLAGKREDVDFAAGFPAPRVTLPGYRTLDLSAAYRLPFAHGAATQLRLKVENLLDTDYEGIAGFPAPGRIIRIGTTVQLGG
;
A
#
# COMPACT_ATOMS: atom_id res chain seq x y z
N PRO A 1 -2.07 -6.65 -16.34
CA PRO A 1 -0.69 -6.56 -16.90
C PRO A 1 -0.23 -7.97 -17.26
N LYS A 2 0.61 -8.15 -18.30
CA LYS A 2 1.10 -9.50 -18.68
C LYS A 2 2.03 -10.12 -17.62
N ARG A 3 2.61 -9.28 -16.73
CA ARG A 3 3.44 -9.71 -15.61
C ARG A 3 3.13 -8.85 -14.39
N SER A 4 2.89 -9.49 -13.25
CA SER A 4 2.77 -8.84 -11.94
C SER A 4 3.37 -9.75 -10.87
N ALA A 5 3.98 -9.17 -9.86
CA ALA A 5 4.55 -9.89 -8.73
C ALA A 5 4.41 -9.06 -7.45
N SER A 6 4.31 -9.73 -6.30
CA SER A 6 4.42 -9.09 -5.00
C SER A 6 5.40 -9.88 -4.14
N ILE A 7 6.21 -9.17 -3.36
CA ILE A 7 7.16 -9.74 -2.40
C ILE A 7 6.83 -9.15 -1.04
N THR A 8 6.57 -10.02 -0.07
CA THR A 8 6.26 -9.61 1.30
C THR A 8 7.36 -10.06 2.24
N GLY A 9 7.87 -9.12 3.03
CA GLY A 9 8.80 -9.39 4.13
C GLY A 9 8.17 -8.97 5.45
N GLN A 10 8.37 -9.76 6.51
CA GLN A 10 7.87 -9.42 7.84
C GLN A 10 8.85 -9.83 8.93
N VAL A 11 9.00 -8.96 9.93
CA VAL A 11 9.74 -9.22 11.16
C VAL A 11 8.79 -9.09 12.33
N VAL A 12 8.65 -10.15 13.11
CA VAL A 12 7.85 -10.18 14.35
C VAL A 12 8.79 -10.25 15.55
N ARG A 13 8.47 -9.46 16.57
CA ARG A 13 9.11 -9.41 17.89
C ARG A 13 8.04 -9.38 18.97
N ALA A 14 8.44 -9.62 20.22
CA ALA A 14 7.50 -9.75 21.35
C ALA A 14 6.49 -8.59 21.48
N ARG A 15 6.93 -7.36 21.17
CA ARG A 15 6.10 -6.14 21.27
C ARG A 15 5.78 -5.48 19.94
N GLY A 16 6.18 -6.05 18.81
CA GLY A 16 5.95 -5.35 17.56
C GLY A 16 6.19 -6.17 16.32
N THR A 17 5.64 -5.66 15.23
CA THR A 17 5.70 -6.26 13.91
C THR A 17 6.01 -5.18 12.90
N VAL A 18 6.96 -5.44 12.01
CA VAL A 18 7.23 -4.60 10.84
C VAL A 18 7.05 -5.47 9.61
N SER A 19 6.30 -4.97 8.63
CA SER A 19 6.06 -5.62 7.35
C SER A 19 6.38 -4.66 6.22
N ALA A 20 6.89 -5.21 5.11
CA ALA A 20 7.07 -4.49 3.86
C ALA A 20 6.49 -5.32 2.71
N VAL A 21 5.87 -4.65 1.73
CA VAL A 21 5.34 -5.27 0.52
C VAL A 21 5.88 -4.51 -0.69
N LEU A 22 6.67 -5.18 -1.52
CA LEU A 22 7.09 -4.68 -2.82
C LEU A 22 6.14 -5.22 -3.89
N SER A 23 5.40 -4.35 -4.57
CA SER A 23 4.54 -4.71 -5.69
C SER A 23 5.18 -4.29 -7.01
N LEU A 24 5.16 -5.17 -8.00
CA LEU A 24 5.65 -4.91 -9.35
C LEU A 24 4.54 -5.20 -10.38
N ALA A 25 4.27 -4.25 -11.26
CA ALA A 25 3.40 -4.44 -12.41
C ALA A 25 4.16 -4.07 -13.69
N GLY A 26 4.14 -4.96 -14.68
CA GLY A 26 4.69 -4.67 -16.00
C GLY A 26 3.78 -3.75 -16.81
N LYS A 27 4.32 -3.27 -17.95
CA LYS A 27 3.56 -2.50 -18.94
C LYS A 27 2.29 -3.26 -19.35
N ARG A 28 1.24 -2.51 -19.65
CA ARG A 28 -0.02 -3.08 -20.13
C ARG A 28 -0.68 -2.14 -21.12
N GLU A 29 -1.43 -2.70 -22.05
CA GLU A 29 -2.34 -1.91 -22.86
C GLU A 29 -3.61 -1.59 -22.07
N ASP A 30 -4.17 -0.43 -22.34
CA ASP A 30 -5.46 0.03 -21.86
C ASP A 30 -6.16 0.85 -22.95
N VAL A 31 -7.42 1.18 -22.73
CA VAL A 31 -8.18 2.07 -23.60
C VAL A 31 -8.43 3.39 -22.88
N ASP A 32 -8.04 4.49 -23.50
CA ASP A 32 -8.32 5.82 -22.96
C ASP A 32 -9.72 6.27 -23.40
N PHE A 33 -10.70 6.02 -22.55
CA PHE A 33 -12.08 6.44 -22.78
C PHE A 33 -12.28 7.95 -22.61
N ALA A 34 -11.35 8.67 -21.99
CA ALA A 34 -11.44 10.12 -21.79
C ALA A 34 -11.04 10.91 -23.05
N ALA A 35 -10.28 10.30 -23.97
CA ALA A 35 -9.82 10.93 -25.21
C ALA A 35 -10.89 11.06 -26.32
N GLY A 36 -12.12 10.60 -26.08
CA GLY A 36 -13.23 10.66 -27.06
C GLY A 36 -13.36 9.41 -27.93
N PHE A 37 -14.36 9.38 -28.82
CA PHE A 37 -14.63 8.21 -29.68
C PHE A 37 -14.16 8.44 -31.13
N PRO A 38 -13.45 7.48 -31.76
CA PRO A 38 -13.08 6.17 -31.22
C PRO A 38 -11.98 6.26 -30.15
N ALA A 39 -12.17 5.53 -29.03
CA ALA A 39 -11.26 5.57 -27.89
C ALA A 39 -9.89 4.95 -28.25
N PRO A 40 -8.78 5.70 -28.17
CA PRO A 40 -7.48 5.20 -28.55
C PRO A 40 -6.96 4.17 -27.55
N ARG A 41 -6.18 3.22 -28.07
CA ARG A 41 -5.43 2.26 -27.25
C ARG A 41 -4.13 2.91 -26.78
N VAL A 42 -3.89 2.90 -25.48
CA VAL A 42 -2.70 3.45 -24.84
C VAL A 42 -1.91 2.35 -24.15
N THR A 43 -0.60 2.53 -24.00
CA THR A 43 0.24 1.62 -23.23
C THR A 43 0.64 2.28 -21.93
N LEU A 44 0.11 1.77 -20.81
CA LEU A 44 0.49 2.24 -19.49
C LEU A 44 1.88 1.70 -19.12
N PRO A 45 2.74 2.54 -18.53
CA PRO A 45 4.05 2.12 -18.05
C PRO A 45 3.89 1.10 -16.92
N GLY A 46 4.90 0.23 -16.79
CA GLY A 46 4.99 -0.62 -15.60
C GLY A 46 5.38 0.22 -14.39
N TYR A 47 4.94 -0.18 -13.21
CA TYR A 47 5.21 0.51 -11.95
C TYR A 47 5.68 -0.44 -10.87
N ARG A 48 6.26 0.16 -9.83
CA ARG A 48 6.66 -0.54 -8.61
C ARG A 48 6.29 0.32 -7.42
N THR A 49 5.70 -0.29 -6.40
CA THR A 49 5.37 0.38 -5.15
C THR A 49 5.94 -0.41 -3.98
N LEU A 50 6.32 0.31 -2.92
CA LEU A 50 6.76 -0.28 -1.66
C LEU A 50 5.83 0.20 -0.57
N ASP A 51 5.15 -0.72 0.10
CA ASP A 51 4.32 -0.41 1.25
C ASP A 51 5.03 -0.86 2.52
N LEU A 52 4.94 -0.07 3.57
CA LEU A 52 5.51 -0.36 4.89
C LEU A 52 4.41 -0.31 5.95
N SER A 53 4.42 -1.27 6.87
CA SER A 53 3.50 -1.31 8.00
C SER A 53 4.28 -1.64 9.27
N ALA A 54 3.99 -0.91 10.34
CA ALA A 54 4.53 -1.17 11.66
C ALA A 54 3.40 -1.23 12.68
N ALA A 55 3.51 -2.14 13.63
CA ALA A 55 2.63 -2.24 14.76
C ALA A 55 3.44 -2.43 16.04
N TYR A 56 3.05 -1.74 17.10
CA TYR A 56 3.73 -1.80 18.39
C TYR A 56 2.71 -1.89 19.52
N ARG A 57 2.86 -2.92 20.37
CA ARG A 57 2.06 -3.11 21.57
C ARG A 57 2.68 -2.31 22.72
N LEU A 58 1.90 -1.39 23.26
CA LEU A 58 2.25 -0.68 24.48
C LEU A 58 2.17 -1.65 25.68
N PRO A 59 2.96 -1.42 26.74
CA PRO A 59 2.80 -2.15 27.99
C PRO A 59 1.35 -2.09 28.48
N PHE A 60 0.85 -3.19 29.04
CA PHE A 60 -0.47 -3.21 29.66
C PHE A 60 -0.50 -2.20 30.81
N ALA A 61 -1.49 -1.31 30.79
CA ALA A 61 -1.64 -0.27 31.79
C ALA A 61 -3.13 -0.04 32.04
N HIS A 62 -3.51 0.18 33.30
CA HIS A 62 -4.88 0.54 33.71
C HIS A 62 -5.98 -0.39 33.17
N GLY A 63 -5.72 -1.70 33.07
CA GLY A 63 -6.72 -2.66 32.58
C GLY A 63 -6.89 -2.71 31.06
N ALA A 64 -6.06 -1.99 30.29
CA ALA A 64 -6.16 -1.91 28.85
C ALA A 64 -4.86 -2.33 28.13
N ALA A 65 -5.01 -3.11 27.06
CA ALA A 65 -3.94 -3.39 26.10
C ALA A 65 -4.08 -2.46 24.89
N THR A 66 -3.04 -1.69 24.60
CA THR A 66 -3.05 -0.73 23.48
C THR A 66 -2.02 -1.10 22.43
N GLN A 67 -2.40 -1.00 21.15
CA GLN A 67 -1.50 -1.24 20.01
C GLN A 67 -1.52 -0.05 19.05
N LEU A 68 -0.35 0.56 18.85
CA LEU A 68 -0.13 1.58 17.84
C LEU A 68 0.13 0.93 16.48
N ARG A 69 -0.35 1.55 15.42
CA ARG A 69 -0.21 1.11 14.03
C ARG A 69 0.21 2.29 13.16
N LEU A 70 1.18 2.07 12.29
CA LEU A 70 1.62 2.98 11.24
C LEU A 70 1.58 2.20 9.92
N LYS A 71 1.00 2.79 8.87
CA LYS A 71 1.05 2.26 7.52
C LYS A 71 1.46 3.39 6.58
N VAL A 72 2.44 3.12 5.73
CA VAL A 72 2.83 3.98 4.62
C VAL A 72 2.62 3.21 3.34
N GLU A 73 1.71 3.66 2.50
CA GLU A 73 1.47 3.12 1.17
C GLU A 73 2.21 3.95 0.14
N ASN A 74 2.74 3.29 -0.89
CA ASN A 74 3.56 3.92 -1.92
C ASN A 74 4.69 4.76 -1.30
N LEU A 75 5.50 4.13 -0.44
CA LEU A 75 6.63 4.76 0.27
C LEU A 75 7.63 5.44 -0.68
N LEU A 76 7.75 4.93 -1.91
CA LEU A 76 8.62 5.50 -2.93
C LEU A 76 8.00 6.75 -3.61
N ASP A 77 6.72 7.02 -3.36
CA ASP A 77 5.94 8.07 -4.03
C ASP A 77 5.99 7.95 -5.55
N THR A 78 5.83 6.71 -6.03
CA THR A 78 5.80 6.43 -7.46
C THR A 78 4.51 6.97 -8.06
N ASP A 79 4.59 7.84 -9.04
CA ASP A 79 3.45 8.21 -9.88
C ASP A 79 3.12 7.05 -10.83
N TYR A 80 1.90 6.52 -10.75
CA TYR A 80 1.46 5.46 -11.66
C TYR A 80 -0.03 5.50 -11.92
N GLU A 81 -0.43 4.88 -13.02
CA GLU A 81 -1.83 4.69 -13.39
C GLU A 81 -2.18 3.21 -13.38
N GLY A 82 -3.17 2.88 -12.56
CA GLY A 82 -3.77 1.55 -12.55
C GLY A 82 -4.86 1.39 -13.60
N ILE A 83 -5.35 2.48 -14.19
CA ILE A 83 -6.35 2.57 -15.27
C ILE A 83 -6.03 3.88 -16.02
N ALA A 84 -6.07 3.87 -17.35
CA ALA A 84 -5.74 5.06 -18.15
C ALA A 84 -6.59 6.27 -17.74
N GLY A 85 -5.93 7.39 -17.44
CA GLY A 85 -6.58 8.63 -17.03
C GLY A 85 -6.99 8.68 -15.55
N PHE A 86 -6.68 7.64 -14.77
CA PHE A 86 -6.94 7.58 -13.33
C PHE A 86 -5.62 7.41 -12.57
N PRO A 87 -4.96 8.52 -12.19
CA PRO A 87 -3.76 8.47 -11.39
C PRO A 87 -4.04 7.82 -10.05
N ALA A 88 -3.20 6.84 -9.70
CA ALA A 88 -3.21 6.28 -8.36
C ALA A 88 -2.75 7.35 -7.35
N PRO A 89 -3.19 7.27 -6.09
CA PRO A 89 -2.65 8.14 -5.05
C PRO A 89 -1.14 7.99 -4.94
N GLY A 90 -0.46 9.12 -4.68
CA GLY A 90 0.95 9.13 -4.27
C GLY A 90 1.12 8.51 -2.88
N ARG A 91 2.08 9.01 -2.11
CA ARG A 91 2.35 8.49 -0.77
C ARG A 91 1.20 8.76 0.20
N ILE A 92 0.70 7.71 0.85
CA ILE A 92 -0.32 7.82 1.90
C ILE A 92 0.26 7.34 3.22
N ILE A 93 0.15 8.16 4.26
CA ILE A 93 0.53 7.81 5.64
C ILE A 93 -0.73 7.67 6.48
N ARG A 94 -0.90 6.53 7.15
CA ARG A 94 -2.00 6.27 8.10
C ARG A 94 -1.43 5.88 9.45
N ILE A 95 -1.95 6.51 10.50
CA ILE A 95 -1.65 6.19 11.89
C ILE A 95 -2.95 5.76 12.55
N GLY A 96 -2.89 4.74 13.39
CA GLY A 96 -4.04 4.25 14.12
C GLY A 96 -3.65 3.64 15.46
N THR A 97 -4.64 3.49 16.32
CA THR A 97 -4.50 2.80 17.59
C THR A 97 -5.63 1.79 17.75
N THR A 98 -5.36 0.71 18.46
CA THR A 98 -6.38 -0.23 18.94
C THR A 98 -6.27 -0.31 20.44
N VAL A 99 -7.37 -0.16 21.14
CA VAL A 99 -7.46 -0.35 22.59
C VAL A 99 -8.35 -1.56 22.84
N GLN A 100 -7.83 -2.54 23.58
CA GLN A 100 -8.59 -3.67 24.11
C GLN A 100 -8.77 -3.43 25.60
N LEU A 101 -10.03 -3.26 26.01
CA LEU A 101 -10.41 -3.10 27.41
C LEU A 101 -10.60 -4.50 28.00
N GLY A 102 -9.90 -4.79 29.10
CA GLY A 102 -10.14 -5.99 29.90
C GLY A 102 -11.37 -5.81 30.80
N GLY A 103 -12.20 -6.84 30.86
CA GLY A 103 -13.15 -7.06 31.95
C GLY A 103 -12.51 -7.88 33.06
#